data_AF-A0A2E1Q6P8-F1
#
_entry.id   AF-A0A2E1Q6P8-F1
#
_cell.length_a   1.000
_cell.length_b   1.000
_cell.length_c   1.000
_cell.angle_alpha   90.00
_cell.angle_beta   90.00
_cell.angle_gamma   90.00
#
_symmetry.space_group_name_H-M   'P 1'
#
loop_
_entity.id
_entity.type
_entity.pdbx_description
1 polymer ?
#
loop_
_entity_poly.entity_id
_entity_poly.type
_entity_poly.pdbx_seq_one_letter_code
_entity_poly.pdbx_strand_id
1 'polypeptide(L)'
;MKVARLLMILGGFGVLVFSITTGWSASFLSEKDFNLQEESNHQSPPVSYFDEEGTLVPSYNEWLCFSIEGLTLTCSEHEMDELIKIPVLVSYAGKNAFEIEPSPTDGVDCGQTLEIWKNLLEGEQGFCVLAAYLQDLPSGGLKKRSLWILEALKTEQGYWLNPSLSGRLATKGI
;
A
#
# COMPACT_ATOMS: atom_id res chain seq x y z
N MET A 1 40.37 48.88 17.53
CA MET A 1 40.22 47.42 17.60
C MET A 1 38.76 47.06 17.34
N LYS A 2 38.45 46.51 16.16
CA LYS A 2 37.10 46.06 15.79
C LYS A 2 37.07 44.53 15.94
N VAL A 3 36.26 44.03 16.86
CA VAL A 3 36.01 42.59 17.02
C VAL A 3 34.88 42.22 16.07
N ALA A 4 35.21 41.48 15.01
CA ALA A 4 34.24 40.91 14.09
C ALA A 4 33.51 39.75 14.80
N ARG A 5 32.19 39.86 14.96
CA ARG A 5 31.32 38.73 15.31
C ARG A 5 30.91 38.02 14.02
N LEU A 6 31.50 36.86 13.79
CA LEU A 6 31.07 35.90 12.79
C LEU A 6 29.90 35.11 13.40
N LEU A 7 28.68 35.35 12.92
CA LEU A 7 27.50 34.54 13.27
C LEU A 7 27.29 33.52 12.15
N MET A 8 27.64 32.26 12.47
CA MET A 8 27.22 31.09 11.70
C MET A 8 25.70 30.96 11.80
N ILE A 9 25.02 30.97 10.66
CA ILE A 9 23.63 30.50 10.57
C ILE A 9 23.70 29.05 10.09
N LEU A 10 23.38 28.15 11.03
CA LEU A 10 23.04 26.74 10.82
C LEU A 10 22.02 26.64 9.67
N GLY A 11 22.26 25.84 8.64
CA GLY A 11 22.25 24.39 8.77
C GLY A 11 20.83 23.82 8.64
N GLY A 12 20.03 24.33 7.70
CA GLY A 12 18.77 23.72 7.30
C GLY A 12 19.00 22.52 6.37
N PHE A 13 19.59 21.45 6.91
CA PHE A 13 19.58 20.16 6.25
C PHE A 13 18.17 19.56 6.42
N GLY A 14 17.30 19.83 5.46
CA GLY A 14 16.11 19.02 5.26
C GLY A 14 16.58 17.60 4.96
N VAL A 15 16.47 16.71 5.93
CA VAL A 15 16.75 15.29 5.76
C VAL A 15 15.64 14.74 4.88
N LEU A 16 15.82 14.83 3.57
CA LEU A 16 15.14 13.95 2.62
C LEU A 16 15.64 12.54 2.93
N VAL A 17 14.90 11.82 3.77
CA VAL A 17 15.05 10.36 3.89
C VAL A 17 14.51 9.78 2.59
N PHE A 18 15.32 9.84 1.53
CA PHE A 18 15.18 8.94 0.40
C PHE A 18 15.60 7.57 0.91
N SER A 19 14.63 6.84 1.46
CA SER A 19 14.75 5.40 1.63
C SER A 19 15.21 4.84 0.30
N ILE A 20 16.39 4.21 0.30
CA ILE A 20 16.99 3.56 -0.85
C ILE A 20 16.10 2.37 -1.19
N THR A 21 15.02 2.64 -1.91
CA THR A 21 14.33 1.62 -2.69
C THR A 21 15.23 1.40 -3.88
N THR A 22 15.64 0.15 -4.06
CA THR A 22 16.37 -0.35 -5.23
C THR A 22 15.80 0.28 -6.50
N GLY A 23 16.63 0.71 -7.46
CA GLY A 23 16.22 1.58 -8.57
C GLY A 23 15.13 1.07 -9.52
N TRP A 24 14.59 -0.14 -9.31
CA TRP A 24 13.48 -0.72 -10.06
C TRP A 24 12.09 -0.16 -9.74
N SER A 25 11.88 0.49 -8.58
CA SER A 25 10.56 0.94 -8.12
C SER A 25 10.23 2.34 -8.65
N ALA A 26 11.26 3.14 -8.94
CA ALA A 26 11.11 4.50 -9.45
C ALA A 26 10.56 4.54 -10.88
N SER A 27 10.59 3.44 -11.64
CA SER A 27 10.01 3.38 -12.99
C SER A 27 8.49 3.16 -12.99
N PHE A 28 7.92 2.56 -11.93
CA PHE A 28 6.50 2.21 -11.90
C PHE A 28 5.60 3.38 -11.54
N LEU A 29 6.05 4.31 -10.70
CA LEU A 29 5.20 5.39 -10.20
C LEU A 29 5.43 6.69 -10.98
N SER A 30 4.32 7.33 -11.34
CA SER A 30 4.24 8.60 -12.07
C SER A 30 3.57 9.66 -11.21
N GLU A 31 3.58 10.92 -11.64
CA GLU A 31 2.87 12.02 -10.96
C GLU A 31 1.38 11.72 -10.75
N LYS A 32 0.74 11.04 -11.71
CA LYS A 32 -0.67 10.62 -11.60
C LYS A 32 -0.91 9.69 -10.41
N ASP A 33 0.05 8.85 -10.05
CA ASP A 33 -0.06 7.92 -8.92
C ASP A 33 -0.02 8.64 -7.59
N PHE A 34 0.82 9.67 -7.48
CA PHE A 34 0.89 10.48 -6.29
C PHE A 34 -0.37 11.33 -6.12
N ASN A 35 -0.94 11.84 -7.22
CA ASN A 35 -2.24 12.51 -7.19
C ASN A 35 -3.35 11.54 -6.73
N LEU A 36 -3.34 10.30 -7.23
CA LEU A 36 -4.29 9.26 -6.81
C LEU A 36 -4.16 8.95 -5.31
N GLN A 37 -2.93 8.88 -4.78
CA GLN A 37 -2.68 8.68 -3.35
C GLN A 37 -3.24 9.84 -2.52
N GLU A 38 -2.95 11.08 -2.91
CA GLU A 38 -3.48 12.27 -2.22
C GLU A 38 -5.00 12.30 -2.24
N GLU A 39 -5.61 12.05 -3.40
CA GLU A 39 -7.06 11.99 -3.54
C GLU A 39 -7.70 10.89 -2.70
N SER A 40 -7.08 9.71 -2.67
CA SER A 40 -7.54 8.59 -1.83
C SER A 40 -7.48 8.97 -0.34
N ASN A 41 -6.38 9.59 0.11
CA ASN A 41 -6.22 10.03 1.49
C ASN A 41 -7.17 11.18 1.90
N HIS A 42 -7.66 11.96 0.94
CA HIS A 42 -8.70 12.97 1.19
C HIS A 42 -10.12 12.39 1.20
N GLN A 43 -10.37 11.27 0.52
CA GLN A 43 -11.72 10.72 0.32
C GLN A 43 -12.03 9.52 1.23
N SER A 44 -11.01 8.79 1.66
CA SER A 44 -11.12 7.68 2.60
C SER A 44 -10.73 8.17 4.00
N PRO A 45 -11.51 7.88 5.05
CA PRO A 45 -10.95 7.98 6.39
C PRO A 45 -9.73 7.05 6.49
N PRO A 46 -8.67 7.44 7.22
CA PRO A 46 -7.52 6.58 7.41
C PRO A 46 -7.95 5.28 8.09
N VAL A 47 -7.37 4.16 7.65
CA VAL A 47 -7.49 2.91 8.39
C VAL A 47 -6.85 3.15 9.74
N SER A 48 -7.57 2.91 10.83
CA SER A 48 -7.03 3.15 12.17
C SER A 48 -6.66 1.84 12.81
N TYR A 49 -5.50 1.80 13.47
CA TYR A 49 -4.99 0.62 14.17
C TYR A 49 -4.57 0.97 15.58
N PHE A 50 -4.42 -0.05 16.43
CA PHE A 50 -3.88 0.13 17.77
C PHE A 50 -2.40 -0.26 17.77
N ASP A 51 -1.53 0.62 18.25
CA ASP A 51 -0.11 0.31 18.47
C ASP A 51 0.09 -0.61 19.69
N GLU A 52 1.36 -0.94 19.98
CA GLU A 52 1.71 -1.81 21.11
C GLU A 52 1.27 -1.22 22.47
N GLU A 53 1.15 0.10 22.55
CA GLU A 53 0.69 0.86 23.70
C GLU A 53 -0.84 0.98 23.79
N GLY A 54 -1.58 0.50 22.79
CA GLY A 54 -3.04 0.60 22.71
C GLY A 54 -3.54 1.99 22.29
N THR A 55 -2.69 2.80 21.67
CA THR A 55 -3.04 4.10 21.09
C THR A 55 -3.64 3.90 19.71
N LEU A 56 -4.75 4.59 19.42
CA LEU A 56 -5.32 4.60 18.08
C LEU A 56 -4.47 5.48 17.16
N VAL A 57 -3.83 4.86 16.16
CA VAL A 57 -2.96 5.51 15.19
C VAL A 57 -3.64 5.49 13.81
N PRO A 58 -3.78 6.64 13.12
CA PRO A 58 -4.27 6.67 11.76
C PRO A 58 -3.19 6.18 10.79
N SER A 59 -3.60 5.35 9.85
CA SER A 59 -2.80 4.84 8.75
C SER A 59 -3.37 5.34 7.43
N TYR A 60 -2.51 6.01 6.66
CA TYR A 60 -2.84 6.59 5.37
C TYR A 60 -2.35 5.70 4.25
N ASN A 61 -2.97 5.82 3.07
CA ASN A 61 -2.54 5.10 1.90
C ASN A 61 -1.16 5.56 1.45
N GLU A 62 -0.32 4.58 1.13
CA GLU A 62 1.00 4.77 0.54
C GLU A 62 1.26 3.74 -0.57
N TRP A 63 2.12 4.10 -1.51
CA TRP A 63 2.57 3.19 -2.56
C TRP A 63 3.69 2.28 -2.06
N LEU A 64 3.46 0.98 -2.12
CA LEU A 64 4.44 -0.07 -1.83
C LEU A 64 4.74 -0.86 -3.10
N CYS A 65 6.01 -0.99 -3.47
CA CYS A 65 6.41 -1.71 -4.68
C CYS A 65 7.17 -2.99 -4.36
N PHE A 66 6.85 -4.06 -5.08
CA PHE A 66 7.36 -5.41 -4.86
C PHE A 66 7.81 -6.06 -6.16
N SER A 67 8.68 -7.06 -6.04
CA SER A 67 8.95 -8.00 -7.13
C SER A 67 7.77 -8.95 -7.30
N ILE A 68 7.57 -9.43 -8.53
CA ILE A 68 6.69 -10.58 -8.76
C ILE A 68 7.25 -11.88 -8.15
N GLU A 69 8.56 -11.95 -7.92
CA GLU A 69 9.20 -13.14 -7.37
C GLU A 69 8.71 -13.40 -5.94
N GLY A 70 8.14 -14.59 -5.73
CA GLY A 70 7.58 -14.98 -4.43
C GLY A 70 6.18 -14.42 -4.15
N LEU A 71 5.54 -13.75 -5.12
CA LEU A 71 4.15 -13.34 -5.02
C LEU A 71 3.24 -14.55 -4.88
N THR A 72 2.31 -14.50 -3.93
CA THR A 72 1.22 -15.49 -3.80
C THR A 72 -0.12 -14.81 -3.91
N LEU A 73 -1.02 -15.40 -4.69
CA LEU A 73 -2.40 -14.96 -4.86
C LEU A 73 -3.35 -16.04 -4.35
N THR A 74 -4.21 -15.71 -3.38
CA THR A 74 -5.12 -16.68 -2.74
C THR A 74 -6.44 -16.03 -2.35
N CYS A 75 -7.44 -16.84 -1.99
CA CYS A 75 -8.58 -16.35 -1.22
C CYS A 75 -8.32 -16.61 0.27
N SER A 76 -8.61 -15.62 1.11
CA SER A 76 -8.75 -15.80 2.56
C SER A 76 -10.22 -15.85 2.93
N GLU A 77 -10.55 -16.63 3.95
CA GLU A 77 -11.89 -16.72 4.52
C GLU A 77 -11.95 -15.83 5.78
N HIS A 78 -12.89 -14.89 5.78
CA HIS A 78 -13.14 -13.97 6.89
C HIS A 78 -14.54 -14.23 7.44
N GLU A 79 -14.62 -14.44 8.75
CA GLU A 79 -15.90 -14.62 9.45
C GLU A 79 -16.38 -13.26 9.97
N MET A 80 -17.43 -12.73 9.33
CA MET A 80 -18.15 -11.54 9.81
C MET A 80 -19.56 -11.99 10.25
N ASP A 81 -20.62 -11.42 9.66
CA ASP A 81 -21.99 -11.93 9.82
C ASP A 81 -22.21 -13.22 9.00
N GLU A 82 -21.47 -13.35 7.89
CA GLU A 82 -21.40 -14.54 7.04
C GLU A 82 -19.93 -14.82 6.68
N LEU A 83 -19.64 -16.02 6.18
CA LEU A 83 -18.32 -16.39 5.70
C LEU A 83 -18.07 -15.71 4.34
N ILE A 84 -17.13 -14.77 4.29
CA ILE A 84 -16.78 -14.02 3.08
C ILE A 84 -15.40 -14.47 2.61
N LYS A 85 -15.22 -14.58 1.28
CA LYS A 85 -13.92 -14.86 0.67
C LYS A 85 -13.33 -13.59 0.08
N ILE A 86 -12.11 -13.26 0.49
CA ILE A 86 -11.43 -12.03 0.08
C ILE A 86 -10.18 -12.39 -0.72
N PRO A 87 -9.92 -11.74 -1.87
CA PRO A 87 -8.69 -11.93 -2.62
C PRO A 87 -7.51 -11.33 -1.84
N VAL A 88 -6.49 -12.13 -1.61
CA VAL A 88 -5.29 -11.75 -0.87
C VAL A 88 -4.07 -11.88 -1.77
N LEU A 89 -3.28 -10.82 -1.76
CA LEU A 89 -1.96 -10.77 -2.33
C LEU A 89 -0.94 -10.86 -1.19
N VAL A 90 -0.02 -11.82 -1.26
CA VAL A 90 1.08 -11.96 -0.30
C VAL A 90 2.40 -11.71 -1.00
N SER A 91 3.10 -10.67 -0.56
CA SER A 91 4.40 -10.28 -1.10
C SER A 91 5.48 -10.25 -0.01
N TYR A 92 6.74 -10.38 -0.41
CA TYR A 92 7.86 -10.48 0.53
C TYR A 92 8.92 -9.41 0.27
N ALA A 93 9.37 -8.77 1.34
CA ALA A 93 10.55 -7.89 1.31
C ALA A 93 11.49 -8.25 2.46
N GLY A 94 12.57 -8.96 2.13
CA GLY A 94 13.51 -9.48 3.12
C GLY A 94 12.84 -10.49 4.07
N LYS A 95 12.76 -10.13 5.36
CA LYS A 95 12.12 -10.96 6.41
C LYS A 95 10.67 -10.59 6.68
N ASN A 96 10.12 -9.64 5.92
CA ASN A 96 8.75 -9.17 6.11
C ASN A 96 7.84 -9.76 5.03
N ALA A 97 6.63 -10.13 5.44
CA ALA A 97 5.55 -10.58 4.58
C ALA A 97 4.39 -9.59 4.69
N PHE A 98 3.88 -9.17 3.54
CA PHE A 98 2.82 -8.19 3.39
C PHE A 98 1.60 -8.92 2.85
N GLU A 99 0.59 -9.09 3.70
CA GLU A 99 -0.73 -9.56 3.31
C GLU A 99 -1.57 -8.34 2.96
N ILE A 100 -1.97 -8.27 1.70
CA ILE A 100 -2.60 -7.11 1.09
C ILE A 100 -3.93 -7.57 0.53
N GLU A 101 -5.02 -7.00 1.03
CA GLU A 101 -6.38 -7.39 0.68
C GLU A 101 -7.30 -6.16 0.59
N PRO A 102 -8.32 -6.14 -0.27
CA PRO A 102 -9.35 -5.10 -0.22
C PRO A 102 -10.15 -5.21 1.08
N SER A 103 -10.88 -4.15 1.43
CA SER A 103 -11.74 -4.21 2.62
C SER A 103 -12.81 -5.30 2.45
N PRO A 104 -13.11 -6.09 3.49
CA PRO A 104 -14.24 -7.04 3.48
C PRO A 104 -15.57 -6.41 3.06
N THR A 105 -15.72 -5.10 3.30
CA THR A 105 -16.94 -4.35 2.97
C THR A 105 -16.99 -3.85 1.53
N ASP A 106 -15.93 -4.00 0.74
CA ASP A 106 -15.89 -3.51 -0.64
C ASP A 106 -16.72 -4.37 -1.61
N GLY A 107 -17.21 -5.54 -1.17
CA GLY A 107 -18.08 -6.40 -1.96
C GLY A 107 -17.39 -7.01 -3.19
N VAL A 108 -16.07 -7.19 -3.13
CA VAL A 108 -15.31 -7.81 -4.21
C VAL A 108 -15.53 -9.33 -4.25
N ASP A 109 -15.66 -9.88 -5.45
CA ASP A 109 -15.64 -11.34 -5.63
C ASP A 109 -14.19 -11.84 -5.69
N CYS A 110 -13.83 -12.79 -4.82
CA CYS A 110 -12.45 -13.28 -4.77
C CYS A 110 -11.99 -13.92 -6.08
N GLY A 111 -12.79 -14.81 -6.67
CA GLY A 111 -12.40 -15.57 -7.87
C GLY A 111 -12.14 -14.63 -9.05
N GLN A 112 -13.10 -13.75 -9.31
CA GLN A 112 -13.02 -12.75 -10.38
C GLN A 112 -11.86 -11.78 -10.16
N THR A 113 -11.67 -11.29 -8.94
CA THR A 113 -10.59 -10.34 -8.65
C THR A 113 -9.21 -10.98 -8.79
N LEU A 114 -9.05 -12.23 -8.34
CA LEU A 114 -7.79 -12.97 -8.54
C LEU A 114 -7.50 -13.23 -10.02
N GLU A 115 -8.51 -13.50 -10.84
CA GLU A 115 -8.32 -13.65 -12.29
C GLU A 115 -7.84 -12.33 -12.93
N ILE A 116 -8.44 -11.20 -12.54
CA ILE A 116 -8.01 -9.87 -13.01
C ILE A 116 -6.57 -9.59 -12.59
N TRP A 117 -6.22 -9.84 -11.32
CA TRP A 117 -4.85 -9.62 -10.83
C TRP A 117 -3.84 -10.52 -11.54
N LYS A 118 -4.17 -11.81 -11.75
CA LYS A 118 -3.30 -12.74 -12.49
C LYS A 118 -2.99 -12.23 -13.88
N ASN A 119 -4.01 -11.79 -14.62
CA ASN A 119 -3.84 -11.26 -15.97
C ASN A 119 -3.01 -9.97 -15.97
N LEU A 120 -3.25 -9.07 -14.99
CA LEU A 120 -2.51 -7.81 -14.89
C LEU A 120 -1.03 -7.99 -14.52
N LEU A 121 -0.72 -9.06 -13.79
CA LEU A 121 0.62 -9.41 -13.32
C LEU A 121 1.38 -10.34 -14.28
N GLU A 122 0.73 -10.85 -15.33
CA GLU A 122 1.34 -11.78 -16.27
C GLU A 122 2.45 -11.08 -17.07
N GLY A 123 3.66 -11.65 -17.02
CA GLY A 123 4.85 -11.13 -17.72
C GLY A 123 5.53 -9.93 -17.04
N GLU A 124 4.99 -9.43 -15.93
CA GLU A 124 5.56 -8.31 -15.18
C GLU A 124 6.76 -8.74 -14.33
N GLN A 125 7.71 -7.85 -14.12
CA GLN A 125 8.85 -8.09 -13.20
C GLN A 125 8.55 -7.63 -11.76
N GLY A 126 7.59 -6.70 -11.62
CA GLY A 126 7.21 -6.10 -10.36
C GLY A 126 5.86 -5.41 -10.47
N PHE A 127 5.38 -4.95 -9.33
CA PHE A 127 4.10 -4.26 -9.21
C PHE A 127 4.14 -3.33 -8.01
N CYS A 128 3.26 -2.34 -7.99
CA CYS A 128 3.04 -1.49 -6.83
C CYS A 128 1.59 -1.58 -6.37
N VAL A 129 1.38 -1.43 -5.08
CA VAL A 129 0.05 -1.34 -4.48
C VAL A 129 -0.09 -0.03 -3.75
N LEU A 130 -1.26 0.59 -3.86
CA LEU A 130 -1.69 1.68 -3.00
C LEU A 130 -2.48 1.04 -1.87
N ALA A 131 -1.95 1.10 -0.66
CA ALA A 131 -2.57 0.44 0.48
C ALA A 131 -2.31 1.19 1.79
N ALA A 132 -3.16 0.96 2.78
CA ALA A 132 -3.00 1.47 4.14
C ALA A 132 -2.73 0.32 5.11
N TYR A 133 -1.74 0.48 5.99
CA TYR A 133 -1.44 -0.49 7.04
C TYR A 133 -2.64 -0.65 7.98
N LEU A 134 -3.01 -1.89 8.31
CA LEU A 134 -4.07 -2.18 9.27
C LEU A 134 -3.53 -2.74 10.58
N GLN A 135 -2.65 -3.75 10.55
CA GLN A 135 -2.09 -4.33 11.78
C GLN A 135 -0.95 -5.29 11.50
N ASP A 136 -0.18 -5.60 12.54
CA ASP A 136 0.73 -6.73 12.53
C ASP A 136 -0.06 -8.04 12.74
N LEU A 137 0.33 -9.07 12.02
CA LEU A 137 -0.24 -10.42 12.15
C LEU A 137 0.70 -11.30 12.99
N PRO A 138 0.17 -12.24 13.78
CA PRO A 138 0.99 -13.19 14.51
C PRO A 138 1.96 -13.92 13.57
N SER A 139 3.26 -13.77 13.84
CA SER A 139 4.30 -14.49 13.11
C SER A 139 4.37 -15.93 13.62
N GLY A 140 3.77 -16.88 12.90
CA GLY A 140 3.94 -18.32 13.16
C GLY A 140 5.33 -18.86 12.80
N GLY A 141 6.36 -18.00 12.70
CA GLY A 141 7.70 -18.32 12.22
C GLY A 141 8.66 -17.12 12.26
N LEU A 142 9.73 -17.17 11.46
CA LEU A 142 10.82 -16.17 11.47
C LEU A 142 10.50 -14.85 10.72
N LYS A 143 9.34 -14.73 10.07
CA LYS A 143 8.98 -13.57 9.26
C LYS A 143 7.96 -12.70 10.01
N LYS A 144 8.19 -11.39 10.06
CA LYS A 144 7.17 -10.43 10.50
C LYS A 144 6.08 -10.38 9.43
N ARG A 145 4.82 -10.40 9.84
CA ARG A 145 3.66 -10.36 8.95
C ARG A 145 2.85 -9.11 9.27
N SER A 146 2.35 -8.44 8.24
CA SER A 146 1.49 -7.26 8.37
C SER A 146 0.34 -7.34 7.39
N LEU A 147 -0.84 -6.88 7.81
CA LEU A 147 -2.05 -6.77 7.02
C LEU A 147 -2.22 -5.34 6.52
N TRP A 148 -2.57 -5.19 5.25
CA TRP A 148 -2.74 -3.91 4.55
C TRP A 148 -4.03 -3.92 3.74
N ILE A 149 -4.76 -2.80 3.78
CA ILE A 149 -5.99 -2.60 3.01
C ILE A 149 -5.68 -2.00 1.65
N LEU A 150 -6.03 -2.72 0.60
CA LEU A 150 -5.71 -2.43 -0.79
C LEU A 150 -6.74 -1.50 -1.45
N GLU A 151 -6.25 -0.40 -2.01
CA GLU A 151 -7.03 0.56 -2.78
C GLU A 151 -6.73 0.48 -4.29
N ALA A 152 -5.48 0.17 -4.67
CA ALA A 152 -5.12 -0.03 -6.08
C ALA A 152 -3.92 -0.98 -6.24
N LEU A 153 -3.87 -1.68 -7.38
CA LEU A 153 -2.72 -2.45 -7.83
C LEU A 153 -2.28 -1.94 -9.20
N LYS A 154 -0.98 -1.69 -9.37
CA LYS A 154 -0.37 -1.10 -10.56
C LYS A 154 0.77 -1.96 -11.08
N THR A 155 0.83 -2.10 -12.40
CA THR A 155 1.94 -2.68 -13.16
C THR A 155 2.35 -1.75 -14.30
N GLU A 156 3.33 -2.13 -15.15
CA GLU A 156 3.62 -1.35 -16.37
C GLU A 156 2.45 -1.40 -17.36
N GLN A 157 1.72 -2.52 -17.39
CA GLN A 157 0.58 -2.75 -18.27
C GLN A 157 -0.70 -2.02 -17.85
N GLY A 158 -0.85 -1.61 -16.59
CA GLY A 158 -2.03 -0.84 -16.17
C GLY A 158 -2.35 -0.88 -14.69
N TYR A 159 -3.65 -0.78 -14.39
CA TYR A 159 -4.18 -0.67 -13.04
C TYR A 159 -5.36 -1.60 -12.82
N TRP A 160 -5.45 -2.09 -11.60
CA TRP A 160 -6.69 -2.44 -10.95
C TRP A 160 -6.99 -1.39 -9.88
N LEU A 161 -8.21 -0.85 -9.88
CA LEU A 161 -8.69 0.05 -8.84
C LEU A 161 -9.78 -0.66 -8.05
N ASN A 162 -9.73 -0.53 -6.73
CA ASN A 162 -10.81 -1.03 -5.88
C ASN A 162 -12.15 -0.38 -6.32
N PRO A 163 -13.24 -1.15 -6.47
CA PRO A 163 -14.54 -0.59 -6.81
C PRO A 163 -15.01 0.54 -5.88
N SER A 164 -14.68 0.47 -4.59
CA SER A 164 -15.01 1.53 -3.63
C SER A 164 -14.27 2.83 -3.94
N LEU A 165 -12.99 2.76 -4.32
CA LEU A 165 -12.22 3.90 -4.83
C LEU A 165 -12.79 4.41 -6.16
N SER A 166 -13.06 3.51 -7.10
CA SER A 166 -13.54 3.83 -8.44
C SER A 166 -14.87 4.59 -8.40
N GLY A 167 -15.81 4.15 -7.55
CA GLY A 167 -17.07 4.84 -7.33
C GLY A 167 -16.88 6.25 -6.79
N ARG A 168 -15.96 6.44 -5.85
CA ARG A 168 -15.64 7.75 -5.27
C ARG A 168 -15.04 8.71 -6.30
N LEU A 169 -14.11 8.23 -7.13
CA LEU A 169 -13.51 9.03 -8.20
C LEU A 169 -14.52 9.43 -9.29
N ALA A 170 -15.39 8.50 -9.71
CA ALA A 170 -16.39 8.76 -10.75
C ALA A 170 -17.41 9.85 -10.36
N THR A 171 -17.75 9.97 -9.07
CA THR A 171 -18.68 11.03 -8.60
C THR A 171 -18.13 12.46 -8.76
N LYS A 172 -16.84 12.64 -9.01
CA LYS A 172 -16.21 13.94 -9.27
C LYS A 172 -16.12 14.32 -10.75
N GLY A 173 -16.55 13.45 -11.66
CA GLY A 173 -16.57 13.74 -13.11
C GLY A 173 -15.18 13.78 -13.76
N ILE A 174 -14.28 12.90 -13.32
CA ILE A 174 -12.97 12.64 -13.94
C ILE A 174 -13.02 11.31 -14.69
#